data_AF-A0A287CSG9-F1
#
_entry.id   AF-A0A287CSG9-F1
#
_cell.length_a   1.000
_cell.length_b   1.000
_cell.length_c   1.000
_cell.angle_alpha   90.00
_cell.angle_beta   90.00
_cell.angle_gamma   90.00
#
_symmetry.space_group_name_H-M   'P 1'
#
loop_
_entity.id
_entity.type
_entity.pdbx_description
1 polymer ?
#
loop_
_entity_poly.entity_id
_entity_poly.type
_entity_poly.pdbx_seq_one_letter_code
_entity_poly.pdbx_strand_id
1 'polypeptide(L)'
;MGTPNDQAVLQAIFNPDTPFGDVFGFDLGEEAEKEEADEDGVFPGAQLEQSKALELQGVIAAEAGDLSTALERFGQAICLLPERASAYNNRAQARRLQGDTAGAQADLDRALALSGGRGRAARQGFVQRGLLARLQGRDDDARRDFEQAARLGSPFARRQLVLLNPYAALCNRMLADMMGQLRSPRNGR
;
A
#
# COMPACT_ATOMS: atom_id res chain seq x y z
N MET A 1 19.81 -32.75 7.77
CA MET A 1 20.06 -31.33 7.44
C MET A 1 18.70 -30.65 7.42
N GLY A 2 18.50 -29.62 8.23
CA GLY A 2 17.21 -28.92 8.28
C GLY A 2 16.88 -28.30 6.93
N THR A 3 15.59 -28.25 6.59
CA THR A 3 15.17 -27.58 5.37
C THR A 3 15.48 -26.08 5.47
N PRO A 4 15.57 -25.34 4.35
CA PRO A 4 15.76 -23.89 4.38
C PRO A 4 14.70 -23.18 5.25
N ASN A 5 13.49 -23.73 5.29
CA ASN A 5 12.40 -23.25 6.12
C ASN A 5 12.67 -23.44 7.62
N ASP A 6 13.26 -24.58 8.01
CA ASP A 6 13.61 -24.85 9.42
C ASP A 6 14.74 -23.92 9.90
N GLN A 7 15.71 -23.61 9.03
CA GLN A 7 16.79 -22.68 9.36
C GLN A 7 16.29 -21.24 9.52
N ALA A 8 15.35 -20.81 8.68
CA ALA A 8 14.72 -19.49 8.76
C ALA A 8 13.90 -19.32 10.06
N VAL A 9 13.12 -20.34 10.43
CA VAL A 9 12.34 -20.33 11.69
C VAL A 9 13.27 -20.28 12.90
N LEU A 10 14.36 -21.05 12.90
CA LEU A 10 15.33 -21.04 14.00
C LEU A 10 16.06 -19.69 14.11
N GLN A 11 16.46 -19.07 12.99
CA GLN A 11 17.09 -17.75 13.03
C GLN A 11 16.16 -16.66 13.60
N ALA A 12 14.87 -16.71 13.26
CA ALA A 12 13.88 -15.77 13.80
C ALA A 12 13.63 -15.94 15.31
N ILE A 13 13.79 -17.16 15.83
CA ILE A 13 13.64 -17.46 17.26
C ILE A 13 14.86 -16.97 18.06
N PHE A 14 16.08 -17.12 17.50
CA PHE A 14 17.31 -16.86 18.25
C PHE A 14 17.89 -15.45 18.07
N ASN A 15 17.41 -14.67 17.09
CA ASN A 15 17.85 -13.28 16.86
C ASN A 15 16.66 -12.30 16.87
N PRO A 16 16.07 -11.97 18.04
CA PRO A 16 14.87 -11.14 18.14
C PRO A 16 15.05 -9.70 17.64
N ASP A 17 16.30 -9.24 17.50
CA ASP A 17 16.64 -7.90 16.99
C ASP A 17 16.97 -7.88 15.49
N THR A 18 16.93 -9.03 14.79
CA THR A 18 17.05 -9.01 13.33
C THR A 18 15.85 -8.28 12.73
N PRO A 19 16.06 -7.21 11.93
CA PRO A 19 14.97 -6.57 11.22
C PRO A 19 14.24 -7.61 10.38
N PHE A 20 12.90 -7.67 10.48
CA PHE A 20 12.08 -8.54 9.64
C PHE A 20 12.36 -8.21 8.15
N GLY A 21 13.25 -8.98 7.53
CA GLY A 21 13.82 -8.70 6.21
C GLY A 21 15.19 -9.33 5.97
N ASP A 22 16.00 -9.55 7.01
CA ASP A 22 17.36 -10.13 6.90
C ASP A 22 17.42 -11.66 7.08
N VAL A 23 16.27 -12.34 7.11
CA VAL A 23 16.21 -13.80 7.02
C VAL A 23 16.47 -14.19 5.56
N PHE A 24 17.74 -14.46 5.25
CA PHE A 24 18.19 -15.02 3.98
C PHE A 24 17.33 -16.24 3.60
N GLY A 25 16.45 -16.05 2.61
CA GLY A 25 15.46 -17.04 2.18
C GLY A 25 14.09 -16.45 1.86
N PHE A 26 13.77 -15.25 2.36
CA PHE A 26 12.77 -14.40 1.73
C PHE A 26 13.46 -13.58 0.64
N ASP A 27 13.69 -14.23 -0.49
CA ASP A 27 13.82 -13.53 -1.74
C ASP A 27 12.49 -12.78 -1.97
N LEU A 28 12.38 -11.58 -1.41
CA LEU A 28 11.49 -10.55 -1.94
C LEU A 28 12.14 -10.04 -3.23
N GLY A 29 12.42 -10.99 -4.13
CA GLY A 29 12.82 -10.72 -5.49
C GLY A 29 11.79 -9.78 -6.07
N GLU A 30 12.28 -8.71 -6.67
CA GLU A 30 12.24 -8.45 -8.13
C GLU A 30 11.40 -9.40 -9.03
N GLU A 31 10.37 -10.07 -8.51
CA GLU A 31 9.47 -10.95 -9.22
C GLU A 31 8.02 -10.43 -9.09
N ALA A 32 7.72 -9.29 -9.72
CA ALA A 32 6.37 -8.98 -10.19
C ALA A 32 6.32 -7.74 -11.09
N GLU A 33 7.21 -7.65 -12.08
CA GLU A 33 6.90 -6.92 -13.32
C GLU A 33 6.51 -7.91 -14.43
N LYS A 34 5.76 -8.97 -14.08
CA LYS A 34 5.08 -9.77 -15.10
C LYS A 34 3.88 -8.96 -15.59
N GLU A 35 4.01 -8.48 -16.83
CA GLU A 35 2.97 -7.89 -17.70
C GLU A 35 1.57 -7.89 -17.06
N GLU A 36 1.28 -6.82 -16.33
CA GLU A 36 -0.07 -6.57 -15.83
C GLU A 36 -0.96 -6.29 -17.06
N ALA A 37 -2.12 -6.95 -17.13
CA ALA A 37 -3.06 -6.84 -18.23
C ALA A 37 -3.23 -5.37 -18.66
N ASP A 38 -3.08 -5.12 -19.95
CA ASP A 38 -3.11 -3.79 -20.55
C ASP A 38 -4.51 -3.18 -20.43
N GLU A 39 -4.81 -2.60 -19.25
CA GLU A 39 -6.05 -1.87 -18.94
C GLU A 39 -6.27 -0.70 -19.91
N ASP A 40 -5.18 -0.25 -20.56
CA ASP A 40 -5.17 0.92 -21.41
C ASP A 40 -5.60 0.62 -22.87
N GLY A 41 -5.59 -0.65 -23.29
CA GLY A 41 -5.91 -1.07 -24.67
C GLY A 41 -7.36 -0.81 -25.11
N VAL A 42 -8.24 -0.41 -24.19
CA VAL A 42 -9.66 -0.12 -24.44
C VAL A 42 -9.88 1.35 -24.84
N PHE A 43 -8.91 2.23 -24.61
CA PHE A 43 -9.08 3.68 -24.82
C PHE A 43 -8.53 4.17 -26.17
N PRO A 44 -9.10 5.26 -26.74
CA PRO A 44 -8.55 5.87 -27.95
C PRO A 44 -7.12 6.36 -27.71
N GLY A 45 -6.15 5.87 -28.50
CA GLY A 45 -4.71 6.11 -28.27
C GLY A 45 -4.34 7.59 -28.09
N ALA A 46 -4.89 8.51 -28.89
CA ALA A 46 -4.61 9.94 -28.75
C ALA A 46 -5.09 10.54 -27.41
N GLN A 47 -6.29 10.14 -26.96
CA GLN A 47 -6.85 10.59 -25.67
C GLN A 47 -6.12 9.93 -24.50
N LEU A 48 -5.73 8.67 -24.66
CA LEU A 48 -4.92 7.94 -23.68
C LEU A 48 -3.58 8.61 -23.44
N GLU A 49 -2.84 8.92 -24.50
CA GLU A 49 -1.55 9.61 -24.39
C GLU A 49 -1.69 10.99 -23.74
N GLN A 50 -2.71 11.74 -24.12
CA GLN A 50 -2.99 13.03 -23.50
C GLN A 50 -3.40 12.88 -22.01
N SER A 51 -4.19 11.87 -21.66
CA SER A 51 -4.53 11.57 -20.26
C SER A 51 -3.31 11.19 -19.45
N LYS A 52 -2.42 10.35 -19.99
CA LYS A 52 -1.15 9.94 -19.36
C LYS A 52 -0.24 11.15 -19.14
N ALA A 53 -0.15 12.04 -20.12
CA ALA A 53 0.63 13.27 -20.00
C ALA A 53 0.09 14.18 -18.87
N LEU A 54 -1.24 14.32 -18.77
CA LEU A 54 -1.87 15.08 -17.70
C LEU A 54 -1.62 14.44 -16.32
N GLU A 55 -1.73 13.12 -16.19
CA GLU A 55 -1.39 12.43 -14.95
C GLU A 55 0.08 12.61 -14.58
N LEU A 56 1.00 12.48 -15.54
CA LEU A 56 2.42 12.68 -15.28
C LEU A 56 2.71 14.10 -14.77
N GLN A 57 2.10 15.12 -15.39
CA GLN A 57 2.18 16.50 -14.90
C GLN A 57 1.63 16.64 -13.49
N GLY A 58 0.51 15.98 -13.19
CA GLY A 58 -0.08 15.97 -11.86
C GLY A 58 0.81 15.31 -10.81
N VAL A 59 1.48 14.20 -11.16
CA VAL A 59 2.44 13.52 -10.28
C VAL A 59 3.64 14.43 -10.00
N ILE A 60 4.23 15.03 -11.04
CA ILE A 60 5.36 15.97 -10.89
C ILE A 60 4.97 17.15 -9.98
N ALA A 61 3.77 17.72 -10.16
CA ALA A 61 3.27 18.79 -9.31
C ALA A 61 3.07 18.34 -7.86
N ALA A 62 2.53 17.15 -7.63
CA ALA A 62 2.35 16.59 -6.28
C ALA A 62 3.69 16.33 -5.58
N GLU A 63 4.69 15.82 -6.30
CA GLU A 63 6.05 15.62 -5.80
C GLU A 63 6.75 16.94 -5.45
N ALA A 64 6.45 18.00 -6.21
CA ALA A 64 6.89 19.37 -5.90
C ALA A 64 6.11 20.02 -4.74
N GLY A 65 5.10 19.35 -4.18
CA GLY A 65 4.24 19.85 -3.12
C GLY A 65 3.11 20.77 -3.58
N ASP A 66 2.98 21.05 -4.88
CA ASP A 66 1.87 21.80 -5.44
C ASP A 66 0.66 20.89 -5.68
N LEU A 67 -0.02 20.58 -4.58
CA LEU A 67 -1.22 19.75 -4.59
C LEU A 67 -2.36 20.39 -5.38
N SER A 68 -2.41 21.72 -5.49
CA SER A 68 -3.47 22.43 -6.20
C SER A 68 -3.40 22.17 -7.71
N THR A 69 -2.21 22.34 -8.28
CA THR A 69 -1.94 22.01 -9.69
C THR A 69 -2.10 20.51 -9.92
N ALA A 70 -1.64 19.66 -9.00
CA ALA A 70 -1.80 18.21 -9.14
C ALA A 70 -3.27 17.80 -9.31
N LEU A 71 -4.15 18.31 -8.44
CA LEU A 71 -5.59 18.01 -8.50
C LEU A 71 -6.25 18.54 -9.77
N GLU A 72 -5.83 19.72 -10.26
CA GLU A 72 -6.30 20.25 -11.53
C GLU A 72 -5.94 19.31 -12.69
N ARG A 73 -4.68 18.89 -12.77
CA ARG A 73 -4.19 17.99 -13.84
C ARG A 73 -4.87 16.63 -13.80
N PHE A 74 -5.03 16.04 -12.62
CA PHE A 74 -5.79 14.79 -12.50
C PHE A 74 -7.27 14.98 -12.83
N GLY A 75 -7.86 16.13 -12.49
CA GLY A 75 -9.22 16.49 -12.91
C GLY A 75 -9.37 16.56 -14.43
N GLN A 76 -8.42 17.21 -15.12
CA GLN A 76 -8.38 17.25 -16.58
C GLN A 76 -8.23 15.86 -17.20
N ALA A 77 -7.38 15.00 -16.63
CA ALA A 77 -7.22 13.61 -17.07
C ALA A 77 -8.53 12.82 -16.93
N ILE A 78 -9.25 12.99 -15.82
CA ILE A 78 -10.55 12.35 -15.57
C ILE A 78 -11.62 12.88 -16.54
N CYS A 79 -11.65 14.18 -16.84
CA CYS A 79 -12.58 14.72 -17.83
C CYS A 79 -12.31 14.15 -19.24
N LEU A 80 -11.06 13.88 -19.57
CA LEU A 80 -10.67 13.32 -20.85
C LEU A 80 -11.01 11.83 -20.97
N LEU A 81 -10.72 11.04 -19.92
CA LEU A 81 -11.03 9.61 -19.84
C LEU A 81 -11.72 9.27 -18.50
N PRO A 82 -13.05 9.45 -18.39
CA PRO A 82 -13.79 9.27 -17.15
C PRO A 82 -13.81 7.83 -16.62
N GLU A 83 -13.55 6.86 -17.50
CA GLU A 83 -13.55 5.43 -17.19
C GLU A 83 -12.15 4.88 -16.88
N ARG A 84 -11.10 5.74 -16.88
CA ARG A 84 -9.74 5.32 -16.60
C ARG A 84 -9.43 5.41 -15.10
N ALA A 85 -9.31 4.25 -14.47
CA ALA A 85 -9.16 4.12 -13.02
C ALA A 85 -7.88 4.76 -12.45
N SER A 86 -6.79 4.81 -13.21
CA SER A 86 -5.49 5.35 -12.75
C SER A 86 -5.58 6.81 -12.31
N ALA A 87 -6.33 7.64 -13.03
CA ALA A 87 -6.42 9.07 -12.76
C ALA A 87 -7.13 9.35 -11.43
N TYR A 88 -8.12 8.51 -11.07
CA TYR A 88 -8.78 8.57 -9.78
C TYR A 88 -7.83 8.15 -8.64
N ASN A 89 -7.04 7.08 -8.82
CA ASN A 89 -6.03 6.69 -7.81
C ASN A 89 -5.01 7.81 -7.54
N ASN A 90 -4.55 8.47 -8.61
CA ASN A 90 -3.59 9.58 -8.50
C ASN A 90 -4.22 10.79 -7.80
N ARG A 91 -5.46 11.13 -8.15
CA ARG A 91 -6.20 12.22 -7.49
C ARG A 91 -6.48 11.91 -6.02
N ALA A 92 -6.83 10.67 -5.69
CA ALA A 92 -7.06 10.24 -4.32
C ALA A 92 -5.81 10.44 -3.44
N GLN A 93 -4.63 10.10 -3.97
CA GLN A 93 -3.37 10.33 -3.27
C GLN A 93 -3.13 11.81 -3.00
N ALA A 94 -3.33 12.68 -3.99
CA ALA A 94 -3.19 14.13 -3.81
C ALA A 94 -4.21 14.70 -2.81
N ARG A 95 -5.48 14.26 -2.87
CA ARG A 95 -6.52 14.65 -1.90
C ARG A 95 -6.17 14.23 -0.49
N ARG A 96 -5.65 13.01 -0.30
CA ARG A 96 -5.17 12.52 0.99
C ARG A 96 -4.04 13.38 1.54
N LEU A 97 -3.08 13.78 0.69
CA LEU A 97 -1.99 14.67 1.09
C LEU A 97 -2.48 16.08 1.46
N GLN A 98 -3.58 16.54 0.85
CA GLN A 98 -4.24 17.80 1.22
C GLN A 98 -5.10 17.69 2.49
N GLY A 99 -5.31 16.48 3.02
CA GLY A 99 -6.18 16.21 4.16
C GLY A 99 -7.65 15.98 3.81
N ASP A 100 -8.01 16.01 2.52
CA ASP A 100 -9.34 15.65 2.03
C ASP A 100 -9.50 14.12 1.98
N THR A 101 -9.67 13.52 3.15
CA THR A 101 -9.84 12.07 3.28
C THR A 101 -11.16 11.57 2.69
N ALA A 102 -12.22 12.38 2.72
CA ALA A 102 -13.53 12.02 2.17
C ALA A 102 -13.48 11.98 0.63
N GLY A 103 -12.89 13.00 0.00
CA GLY A 103 -12.72 13.03 -1.44
C GLY A 103 -11.73 11.98 -1.95
N ALA A 104 -10.69 11.65 -1.15
CA ALA A 104 -9.79 10.54 -1.45
C ALA A 104 -10.53 9.19 -1.44
N GLN A 105 -11.37 8.94 -0.43
CA GLN A 105 -12.18 7.73 -0.34
C GLN A 105 -13.10 7.58 -1.56
N ALA A 106 -13.80 8.65 -1.95
CA ALA A 106 -14.70 8.63 -3.10
C ALA A 106 -13.99 8.32 -4.42
N ASP A 107 -12.80 8.86 -4.62
CA ASP A 107 -11.98 8.57 -5.80
C ASP A 107 -11.49 7.12 -5.82
N LEU A 108 -11.07 6.59 -4.67
CA LEU A 108 -10.64 5.18 -4.56
C LEU A 108 -11.79 4.21 -4.83
N ASP A 109 -12.98 4.50 -4.32
CA ASP A 109 -14.16 3.68 -4.57
C ASP A 109 -14.54 3.71 -6.06
N ARG A 110 -14.41 4.87 -6.73
CA ARG A 110 -14.59 4.96 -8.18
C ARG A 110 -13.52 4.18 -8.96
N ALA A 111 -12.24 4.30 -8.59
CA ALA A 111 -11.14 3.57 -9.22
C ALA A 111 -11.32 2.05 -9.11
N LEU A 112 -11.76 1.57 -7.94
CA LEU A 112 -12.01 0.15 -7.69
C LEU A 112 -13.23 -0.38 -8.45
N ALA A 113 -14.27 0.46 -8.61
CA ALA A 113 -15.43 0.11 -9.42
C ALA A 113 -15.06 0.00 -10.91
N LEU A 114 -14.29 0.97 -11.44
CA LEU A 114 -13.85 1.01 -12.84
C LEU A 114 -12.92 -0.15 -13.20
N SER A 115 -12.00 -0.50 -12.29
CA SER A 115 -11.08 -1.62 -12.48
C SER A 115 -11.70 -3.01 -12.22
N GLY A 116 -12.96 -3.06 -11.77
CA GLY A 116 -13.64 -4.31 -11.40
C GLY A 116 -12.91 -5.10 -10.32
N GLY A 117 -12.10 -4.43 -9.49
CA GLY A 117 -11.27 -5.05 -8.46
C GLY A 117 -10.11 -5.90 -8.99
N ARG A 118 -9.67 -5.70 -10.23
CA ARG A 118 -8.57 -6.44 -10.87
C ARG A 118 -7.51 -5.50 -11.45
N GLY A 119 -6.35 -6.07 -11.77
CA GLY A 119 -5.26 -5.34 -12.43
C GLY A 119 -4.53 -4.34 -11.54
N ARG A 120 -3.72 -3.49 -12.19
CA ARG A 120 -2.81 -2.54 -11.53
C ARG A 120 -3.59 -1.48 -10.77
N ALA A 121 -4.62 -0.92 -11.40
CA ALA A 121 -5.37 0.16 -10.78
C ALA A 121 -6.12 -0.32 -9.53
N ALA A 122 -6.68 -1.54 -9.54
CA ALA A 122 -7.30 -2.09 -8.34
C ALA A 122 -6.28 -2.35 -7.23
N ARG A 123 -5.12 -2.92 -7.58
CA ARG A 123 -4.04 -3.20 -6.62
C ARG A 123 -3.63 -1.93 -5.88
N GLN A 124 -3.42 -0.84 -6.61
CA GLN A 124 -3.08 0.47 -6.04
C GLN A 124 -4.23 1.04 -5.22
N GLY A 125 -5.46 0.98 -5.74
CA GLY A 125 -6.66 1.48 -5.06
C GLY A 125 -6.88 0.82 -3.70
N PHE A 126 -6.78 -0.52 -3.63
CA PHE A 126 -6.87 -1.27 -2.38
C PHE A 126 -5.75 -0.91 -1.41
N VAL A 127 -4.50 -0.74 -1.86
CA VAL A 127 -3.40 -0.30 -0.99
C VAL A 127 -3.71 1.08 -0.39
N GLN A 128 -4.11 2.05 -1.21
CA GLN A 128 -4.37 3.40 -0.76
C GLN A 128 -5.57 3.47 0.19
N ARG A 129 -6.65 2.73 -0.11
CA ARG A 129 -7.85 2.68 0.73
C ARG A 129 -7.58 1.99 2.07
N GLY A 130 -6.79 0.92 2.07
CA GLY A 130 -6.32 0.28 3.29
C GLY A 130 -5.49 1.23 4.16
N LEU A 131 -4.59 2.02 3.57
CA LEU A 131 -3.83 3.04 4.31
C LEU A 131 -4.71 4.14 4.88
N LEU A 132 -5.72 4.58 4.13
CA LEU A 132 -6.69 5.58 4.58
C LEU A 132 -7.53 5.05 5.75
N ALA A 133 -7.97 3.78 5.69
CA ALA A 133 -8.67 3.12 6.78
C ALA A 133 -7.80 3.00 8.05
N ARG A 134 -6.51 2.66 7.91
CA ARG A 134 -5.56 2.66 9.05
C ARG A 134 -5.41 4.03 9.69
N LEU A 135 -5.32 5.10 8.89
CA LEU A 135 -5.24 6.47 9.40
C LEU A 135 -6.47 6.84 10.26
N GLN A 136 -7.61 6.23 9.95
CA GLN A 136 -8.88 6.42 10.65
C GLN A 136 -9.11 5.41 11.80
N GLY A 137 -8.13 4.54 12.10
CA GLY A 137 -8.25 3.50 13.13
C GLY A 137 -9.16 2.33 12.74
N ARG A 138 -9.56 2.22 11.47
CA ARG A 138 -10.40 1.14 10.94
C ARG A 138 -9.54 -0.02 10.47
N ASP A 139 -8.85 -0.68 11.40
CA ASP A 139 -7.84 -1.70 11.07
C ASP A 139 -8.44 -2.96 10.42
N ASP A 140 -9.70 -3.31 10.72
CA ASP A 140 -10.38 -4.44 10.08
C ASP A 140 -10.71 -4.16 8.61
N ASP A 141 -11.16 -2.94 8.30
CA ASP A 141 -11.37 -2.50 6.91
C ASP A 141 -10.04 -2.46 6.16
N ALA A 142 -9.00 -1.94 6.82
CA ALA A 142 -7.66 -1.92 6.26
C ALA A 142 -7.12 -3.32 5.94
N ARG A 143 -7.32 -4.28 6.86
CA ARG A 143 -6.94 -5.67 6.66
C ARG A 143 -7.59 -6.25 5.41
N ARG A 144 -8.90 -6.06 5.24
CA ARG A 144 -9.65 -6.55 4.07
C ARG A 144 -9.11 -5.98 2.77
N ASP A 145 -8.80 -4.69 2.74
CA ASP A 145 -8.22 -4.05 1.55
C ASP A 145 -6.80 -4.53 1.26
N PHE A 146 -5.96 -4.68 2.29
CA PHE A 146 -4.61 -5.24 2.09
C PHE A 146 -4.65 -6.70 1.65
N GLU A 147 -5.62 -7.52 2.09
CA GLU A 147 -5.81 -8.87 1.56
C GLU A 147 -6.12 -8.87 0.06
N GLN A 148 -7.00 -7.96 -0.40
CA GLN A 148 -7.27 -7.83 -1.83
C GLN A 148 -6.02 -7.40 -2.60
N ALA A 149 -5.31 -6.37 -2.13
CA ALA A 149 -4.08 -5.92 -2.76
C ALA A 149 -2.98 -7.00 -2.78
N ALA A 150 -2.87 -7.80 -1.71
CA ALA A 150 -1.90 -8.90 -1.62
C ALA A 150 -2.23 -10.05 -2.59
N ARG A 151 -3.52 -10.34 -2.79
CA ARG A 151 -4.00 -11.28 -3.83
C ARG A 151 -3.63 -10.81 -5.23
N LEU A 152 -3.66 -9.50 -5.47
CA LEU A 152 -3.20 -8.87 -6.71
C LEU A 152 -1.67 -8.73 -6.79
N GLY A 153 -0.91 -9.25 -5.82
CA GLY A 153 0.55 -9.27 -5.88
C GLY A 153 1.24 -8.07 -5.23
N SER A 154 0.56 -7.24 -4.43
CA SER A 154 1.22 -6.13 -3.72
C SER A 154 2.13 -6.63 -2.59
N PRO A 155 3.47 -6.49 -2.68
CA PRO A 155 4.37 -6.85 -1.58
C PRO A 155 4.19 -5.92 -0.39
N PHE A 156 3.86 -4.65 -0.65
CA PHE A 156 3.54 -3.68 0.39
C PHE A 156 2.35 -4.14 1.24
N ALA A 157 1.26 -4.58 0.60
CA ALA A 157 0.07 -5.03 1.30
C ALA A 157 0.35 -6.28 2.16
N ARG A 158 1.14 -7.23 1.65
CA ARG A 158 1.58 -8.40 2.44
C ARG A 158 2.31 -7.99 3.72
N ARG A 159 3.23 -7.02 3.63
CA ARG A 159 3.92 -6.46 4.81
C ARG A 159 2.94 -5.80 5.78
N GLN A 160 1.97 -5.02 5.26
CA GLN A 160 0.95 -4.39 6.12
C GLN A 160 0.08 -5.41 6.87
N LEU A 161 -0.28 -6.53 6.24
CA LEU A 161 -1.03 -7.60 6.91
C LEU A 161 -0.29 -8.23 8.08
N VAL A 162 1.04 -8.40 7.95
CA VAL A 162 1.89 -8.89 9.05
C VAL A 162 1.86 -7.89 10.22
N LEU A 163 1.96 -6.59 9.93
CA LEU A 163 1.90 -5.54 10.95
C LEU A 163 0.52 -5.44 11.62
N LEU A 164 -0.56 -5.73 10.89
CA LEU A 164 -1.93 -5.77 11.39
C LEU A 164 -2.28 -7.08 12.12
N ASN A 165 -1.34 -8.03 12.21
CA ASN A 165 -1.59 -9.27 12.93
C ASN A 165 -1.66 -9.00 14.45
N PRO A 166 -2.81 -9.23 15.09
CA PRO A 166 -2.98 -8.95 16.52
C PRO A 166 -2.03 -9.77 17.40
N TYR A 167 -1.63 -10.97 16.96
CA TYR A 167 -0.64 -11.78 17.67
C TYR A 167 0.76 -11.17 17.61
N ALA A 168 1.15 -10.61 16.46
CA ALA A 168 2.43 -9.89 16.34
C ALA A 168 2.45 -8.63 17.24
N ALA A 169 1.34 -7.89 17.30
CA ALA A 169 1.21 -6.74 18.18
C ALA A 169 1.30 -7.12 19.68
N LEU A 170 0.65 -8.22 20.09
CA LEU A 170 0.73 -8.74 21.46
C LEU A 170 2.13 -9.22 21.82
N CYS A 171 2.79 -10.00 20.94
CA CYS A 171 4.16 -10.47 21.17
C CYS A 171 5.14 -9.30 21.29
N ASN A 172 5.04 -8.30 20.41
CA ASN A 172 5.89 -7.10 20.46
C ASN A 172 5.70 -6.33 21.77
N ARG A 173 4.46 -6.18 22.23
CA ARG A 173 4.15 -5.54 23.51
C ARG A 173 4.70 -6.32 24.70
N MET A 174 4.49 -7.64 24.72
CA MET A 174 5.02 -8.50 25.78
C MET A 174 6.55 -8.49 25.83
N LEU A 175 7.22 -8.53 24.68
CA LEU A 175 8.69 -8.43 24.60
C LEU A 175 9.20 -7.06 25.07
N ALA A 176 8.54 -5.97 24.67
CA ALA A 176 8.89 -4.62 25.12
C ALA A 176 8.73 -4.45 26.63
N ASP A 177 7.63 -4.96 27.20
CA ASP A 177 7.38 -4.93 28.65
C ASP A 177 8.45 -5.76 29.41
N MET A 178 8.80 -6.94 28.91
CA MET A 178 9.82 -7.80 29.50
C MET A 178 11.22 -7.16 29.43
N MET A 179 11.60 -6.57 28.29
CA MET A 179 12.87 -5.83 28.14
C MET A 179 12.92 -4.59 29.04
N GLY A 180 11.80 -3.89 29.22
CA GLY A 180 11.69 -2.77 30.15
C GLY A 180 11.94 -3.17 31.60
N GLN A 181 11.39 -4.32 32.02
CA GLN A 181 11.62 -4.89 33.36
C GLN A 181 13.08 -5.31 33.57
N LEU A 182 13.74 -5.83 32.54
CA LEU A 182 15.17 -6.21 32.61
C LEU A 182 16.10 -4.98 32.66
N ARG A 183 15.75 -3.89 31.97
CA ARG A 183 16.53 -2.63 31.97
C ARG A 183 16.32 -1.78 33.22
N SER A 184 15.21 -1.99 33.92
CA SER A 184 14.92 -1.38 35.23
C SER A 184 14.88 -2.48 36.30
N PRO A 185 16.02 -3.11 36.65
CA PRO A 185 16.03 -4.07 37.74
C PRO A 185 15.50 -3.34 38.97
N ARG A 186 14.49 -3.92 39.64
CA ARG A 186 13.92 -3.38 40.87
C ARG A 186 15.05 -3.07 41.86
N ASN A 187 15.46 -1.81 41.93
CA ASN A 187 16.20 -1.28 43.07
C ASN A 187 15.22 -1.27 44.24
N GLY A 188 15.15 -2.37 44.99
CA GLY A 188 14.21 -2.45 46.09
C GLY A 188 14.22 -3.76 46.87
N ARG A 189 15.14 -3.81 47.83
CA ARG A 189 15.20 -4.62 49.07
C ARG A 189 15.80 -6.01 49.00
#